data_AF-A0A914ZGN3-F1
#
_entry.id   AF-A0A914ZGN3-F1
#
_cell.length_a   1.000
_cell.length_b   1.000
_cell.length_c   1.000
_cell.angle_alpha   90.00
_cell.angle_beta   90.00
_cell.angle_gamma   90.00
#
_symmetry.space_group_name_H-M   'P 1'
#
loop_
_entity.id
_entity.type
_entity.pdbx_description
1 polymer ?
#
loop_
_entity_poly.entity_id
_entity_poly.type
_entity_poly.pdbx_seq_one_letter_code
_entity_poly.pdbx_strand_id
1 'polypeptide(L)'
;MRMVEEDSAEPKQGDVCLVRWRPGSSLRRATVVDVRLLEDGLTNEYYVHYDGTDRRMDQWVNRARIKLTSLGQQTDTEEEENKRKITRNQKRRYSGISNMPTSVVNVEALRAALEKEHEEVTKVKHIERIRYGSYEIDTWYFSPYPDEYGKARTLFICDYCMKYMRHERSYRTHLHECKRRQPPGNEIYREKTLAVFEVSGRENKVYCQCLCLLAKLFLDHKTLYFDVEP
;
A
#
# COMPACT_ATOMS: atom_id res chain seq x y z
N MET A 1 -9.00 -47.02 0.33
CA MET A 1 -9.80 -45.89 0.83
C MET A 1 -9.04 -45.24 1.97
N ARG A 2 -8.25 -44.19 1.68
CA ARG A 2 -7.70 -43.23 2.64
C ARG A 2 -7.43 -41.93 1.87
N MET A 3 -8.47 -41.10 1.74
CA MET A 3 -8.28 -39.68 1.45
C MET A 3 -8.06 -39.04 2.81
N VAL A 4 -6.83 -38.60 3.08
CA VAL A 4 -6.49 -37.85 4.29
C VAL A 4 -6.73 -36.38 3.98
N GLU A 5 -7.52 -35.74 4.83
CA GLU A 5 -7.87 -34.33 4.82
C GLU A 5 -6.61 -33.46 4.93
N GLU A 6 -6.07 -32.96 3.82
CA GLU A 6 -4.92 -32.02 3.82
C GLU A 6 -5.29 -30.60 3.38
N ASP A 7 -6.54 -30.35 2.97
CA ASP A 7 -6.93 -29.06 2.35
C ASP A 7 -7.56 -28.04 3.32
N SER A 8 -7.59 -28.33 4.63
CA SER A 8 -8.23 -27.48 5.65
C SER A 8 -7.28 -26.48 6.32
N ALA A 9 -5.99 -26.52 6.03
CA ALA A 9 -5.05 -25.55 6.60
C ALA A 9 -5.28 -24.16 6.00
N GLU A 10 -5.32 -23.16 6.88
CA GLU A 10 -5.40 -21.73 6.56
C GLU A 10 -3.97 -21.18 6.39
N PRO A 11 -3.65 -20.52 5.26
CA PRO A 11 -2.37 -19.84 5.09
C PRO A 11 -2.14 -18.79 6.18
N LYS A 12 -0.91 -18.68 6.67
CA LYS A 12 -0.50 -17.70 7.67
C LYS A 12 0.38 -16.63 7.04
N GLN A 13 0.48 -15.49 7.72
CA GLN A 13 1.43 -14.46 7.37
C GLN A 13 2.86 -15.04 7.33
N GLY A 14 3.59 -14.77 6.25
CA GLY A 14 4.91 -15.32 5.97
C GLY A 14 4.91 -16.59 5.13
N ASP A 15 3.78 -17.29 4.98
CA ASP A 15 3.71 -18.51 4.19
C ASP A 15 3.95 -18.22 2.70
N VAL A 16 4.69 -19.11 2.05
CA VAL A 16 4.89 -19.10 0.60
C VAL A 16 3.94 -20.10 -0.03
N CYS A 17 3.15 -19.65 -0.99
CA CYS A 17 2.12 -20.46 -1.63
C CYS A 17 2.04 -20.19 -3.13
N LEU A 18 1.26 -21.02 -3.83
CA LEU A 18 0.95 -20.83 -5.24
C LEU A 18 -0.39 -20.11 -5.37
N VAL A 19 -0.39 -18.91 -5.93
CA VAL A 19 -1.57 -18.05 -6.03
C VAL A 19 -1.91 -17.73 -7.47
N ARG A 20 -3.20 -17.80 -7.83
CA ARG A 20 -3.69 -17.33 -9.13
C ARG A 20 -3.83 -15.82 -9.10
N TRP A 21 -3.21 -15.12 -10.05
CA TRP A 21 -3.28 -13.67 -10.17
C TRP A 21 -4.64 -13.13 -10.63
N ARG A 22 -5.34 -13.85 -11.51
CA ARG A 22 -6.74 -13.60 -11.88
C ARG A 22 -7.49 -14.93 -11.99
N PRO A 23 -8.82 -14.94 -11.91
CA PRO A 23 -9.60 -16.14 -12.26
C PRO A 23 -9.17 -16.66 -13.64
N GLY A 24 -8.80 -17.94 -13.72
CA GLY A 24 -8.31 -18.57 -14.95
C GLY A 24 -6.83 -18.35 -15.29
N SER A 25 -6.07 -17.54 -14.54
CA SER A 25 -4.64 -17.36 -14.79
C SER A 25 -3.80 -18.55 -14.29
N SER A 26 -2.56 -18.64 -14.76
CA SER A 26 -1.57 -19.53 -14.18
C SER A 26 -1.32 -19.23 -12.69
N LEU A 27 -0.91 -20.26 -11.96
CA LEU A 27 -0.42 -20.14 -10.59
C LEU A 27 0.97 -19.52 -10.60
N ARG A 28 1.24 -18.67 -9.61
CA ARG A 28 2.52 -18.01 -9.40
C ARG A 28 2.92 -18.15 -7.94
N ARG A 29 4.21 -18.26 -7.68
CA ARG A 29 4.74 -18.25 -6.30
C ARG A 29 4.52 -16.86 -5.70
N ALA A 30 4.00 -16.83 -4.48
CA ALA A 30 3.70 -15.62 -3.75
C ALA A 30 3.85 -15.83 -2.25
N THR A 31 4.22 -14.78 -1.54
CA THR A 31 4.27 -14.75 -0.07
C THR A 31 3.00 -14.10 0.47
N VAL A 32 2.41 -14.69 1.51
CA VAL A 32 1.32 -14.07 2.28
C VAL A 32 1.93 -12.98 3.16
N VAL A 33 1.61 -11.73 2.83
CA VAL A 33 2.13 -10.55 3.54
C VAL A 33 1.25 -10.18 4.71
N ASP A 34 -0.07 -10.37 4.60
CA ASP A 34 -1.03 -10.10 5.68
C ASP A 34 -2.29 -10.95 5.53
N VAL A 35 -3.03 -11.13 6.62
CA VAL A 35 -4.28 -11.91 6.69
C VAL A 35 -5.32 -11.12 7.46
N ARG A 36 -6.52 -10.98 6.89
CA ARG A 36 -7.65 -10.32 7.57
C ARG A 36 -8.91 -11.20 7.55
N LEU A 37 -9.65 -11.13 8.64
CA LEU A 37 -11.00 -11.71 8.73
C LEU A 37 -12.01 -10.74 8.12
N LEU A 38 -12.89 -11.26 7.26
CA LEU A 38 -13.97 -10.50 6.67
C LEU A 38 -15.10 -10.21 7.67
N GLU A 39 -16.00 -9.30 7.29
CA GLU A 39 -17.12 -8.86 8.15
C GLU A 39 -18.09 -9.99 8.52
N ASP A 40 -18.09 -11.10 7.77
CA ASP A 40 -18.88 -12.29 8.09
C ASP A 40 -18.35 -13.06 9.31
N GLY A 41 -17.11 -12.76 9.75
CA GLY A 41 -16.43 -13.44 10.84
C GLY A 41 -16.03 -14.89 10.55
N LEU A 42 -16.17 -15.34 9.30
CA LEU A 42 -16.00 -16.74 8.90
C LEU A 42 -14.93 -16.91 7.83
N THR A 43 -14.72 -15.89 6.99
CA THR A 43 -13.83 -16.01 5.83
C THR A 43 -12.62 -15.09 5.95
N ASN A 44 -11.45 -15.63 5.60
CA ASN A 44 -10.20 -14.88 5.55
C ASN A 44 -9.88 -14.43 4.11
N GLU A 45 -9.32 -13.23 4.02
CA GLU A 45 -8.62 -12.74 2.84
C GLU A 45 -7.13 -12.58 3.14
N TYR A 46 -6.31 -12.77 2.10
CA TYR A 46 -4.87 -12.78 2.21
C TYR A 46 -4.29 -11.72 1.29
N TYR A 47 -3.49 -10.81 1.83
CA TYR A 47 -2.71 -9.87 1.04
C TYR A 47 -1.44 -10.59 0.57
N VAL A 48 -1.25 -10.70 -0.73
CA VAL A 48 -0.15 -11.49 -1.31
C VAL A 48 0.79 -10.64 -2.14
N HIS A 49 2.08 -10.94 -2.03
CA HIS A 49 3.12 -10.41 -2.88
C HIS A 49 3.62 -11.50 -3.84
N TYR A 50 3.60 -11.23 -5.14
CA TYR A 50 4.07 -12.19 -6.15
C TYR A 50 5.56 -12.04 -6.40
N ASP A 51 6.29 -13.15 -6.37
CA ASP A 51 7.75 -13.13 -6.49
C ASP A 51 8.23 -12.49 -7.80
N GLY A 52 9.27 -11.67 -7.70
CA GLY A 52 9.87 -10.99 -8.85
C GLY A 52 8.97 -9.93 -9.49
N THR A 53 7.91 -9.50 -8.80
CA THR A 53 7.02 -8.44 -9.28
C THR A 53 7.09 -7.20 -8.39
N ASP A 54 6.68 -6.07 -8.96
CA ASP A 54 6.56 -4.80 -8.24
C ASP A 54 5.31 -4.81 -7.34
N ARG A 55 5.37 -4.12 -6.18
CA ARG A 55 4.27 -4.06 -5.19
C ARG A 55 2.94 -3.56 -5.76
N ARG A 56 2.94 -2.85 -6.91
CA ARG A 56 1.72 -2.49 -7.64
C ARG A 56 0.84 -3.71 -7.99
N MET A 57 1.43 -4.91 -8.03
CA MET A 57 0.78 -6.18 -8.36
C MET A 57 0.17 -6.88 -7.14
N ASP A 58 0.54 -6.43 -5.94
CA ASP A 58 0.06 -6.98 -4.68
C ASP A 58 -1.44 -6.73 -4.53
N GLN A 59 -2.14 -7.67 -3.92
CA GLN A 59 -3.60 -7.60 -3.78
C GLN A 59 -4.12 -8.52 -2.68
N TRP A 60 -5.34 -8.22 -2.23
CA TRP A 60 -6.14 -9.13 -1.43
C TRP A 60 -6.73 -10.25 -2.32
N VAL A 61 -6.60 -11.49 -1.87
CA VAL A 61 -7.16 -12.67 -2.55
C VAL A 61 -7.92 -13.55 -1.57
N ASN A 62 -8.96 -14.23 -2.08
CA ASN A 62 -9.69 -15.25 -1.32
C ASN A 62 -8.91 -16.57 -1.27
N ARG A 63 -9.17 -17.40 -0.25
CA ARG A 63 -8.59 -18.75 -0.08
C ARG A 63 -8.67 -19.62 -1.34
N ALA A 64 -9.75 -19.51 -2.11
CA ALA A 64 -9.96 -20.26 -3.36
C ALA A 64 -8.90 -19.99 -4.46
N ARG A 65 -8.15 -18.88 -4.36
CA ARG A 65 -7.07 -18.54 -5.29
C ARG A 65 -5.70 -19.06 -4.85
N ILE A 66 -5.60 -19.59 -3.62
CA ILE A 66 -4.37 -20.06 -3.01
C ILE A 66 -4.35 -21.57 -3.02
N LYS A 67 -3.23 -22.14 -3.48
CA LYS A 67 -2.89 -23.54 -3.27
C LYS A 67 -1.72 -23.60 -2.30
N LEU A 68 -1.97 -24.17 -1.13
CA LEU A 68 -0.92 -24.59 -0.22
C LEU A 68 -0.16 -25.70 -0.92
N THR A 69 1.15 -25.54 -1.01
CA THR A 69 2.02 -26.62 -1.44
C THR A 69 2.54 -27.24 -0.14
N SER A 70 2.33 -28.53 0.08
CA SER A 70 2.86 -29.27 1.24
C SER A 70 4.39 -29.44 1.20
N LEU A 71 5.11 -28.54 0.52
CA LEU A 71 6.55 -28.57 0.30
C LEU A 71 7.15 -27.25 0.80
N GLY A 72 7.69 -27.29 2.02
CA GLY A 72 8.28 -26.09 2.66
C GLY A 72 9.07 -26.28 3.96
N GLN A 73 9.24 -27.50 4.50
CA GLN A 73 10.47 -27.85 5.23
C GLN A 73 11.39 -28.58 4.26
N GLN A 74 11.96 -27.86 3.29
CA GLN A 74 13.13 -28.32 2.53
C GLN A 74 14.04 -27.12 2.27
N THR A 75 14.93 -26.92 3.25
CA THR A 75 16.36 -26.62 3.09
C THR A 75 16.80 -25.66 1.98
N ASP A 76 16.92 -24.38 2.33
CA ASP A 76 17.98 -23.52 1.75
C ASP A 76 19.28 -23.79 2.52
N THR A 77 19.96 -24.89 2.19
CA THR A 77 21.32 -25.18 2.68
C THR A 77 22.41 -24.50 1.85
N GLU A 78 22.09 -23.66 0.87
CA GLU A 78 23.10 -23.15 -0.07
C GLU A 78 23.21 -21.62 -0.18
N GLU A 79 22.44 -20.83 0.58
CA GLU A 79 22.65 -19.36 0.66
C GLU A 79 23.35 -18.87 1.94
N GLU A 80 23.55 -19.72 2.96
CA GLU A 80 24.31 -19.34 4.16
C GLU A 80 25.84 -19.32 3.95
N GLU A 81 26.39 -19.93 2.90
CA GLU A 81 27.84 -20.02 2.71
C GLU A 81 28.50 -18.76 2.14
N ASN A 82 27.73 -17.78 1.64
CA ASN A 82 28.29 -16.54 1.08
C ASN A 82 28.21 -15.30 1.98
N LYS A 83 27.84 -15.44 3.27
CA LYS A 83 27.93 -14.35 4.27
C LYS A 83 29.11 -14.47 5.25
N ARG A 84 30.00 -15.46 5.09
CA ARG A 84 31.19 -15.61 5.95
C ARG A 84 32.47 -15.05 5.33
N LYS A 85 32.48 -13.75 5.08
CA LYS A 85 33.74 -12.95 5.07
C LYS A 85 33.53 -11.60 5.76
N ILE A 86 33.19 -11.63 7.04
CA ILE A 86 33.55 -10.54 7.96
C ILE A 86 34.95 -10.86 8.49
N THR A 87 35.91 -10.02 8.11
CA THR A 87 37.30 -10.10 8.53
C THR A 87 37.47 -9.73 10.01
N ARG A 88 38.47 -10.37 10.62
CA ARG A 88 38.89 -10.49 12.04
C ARG A 88 39.03 -9.21 12.89
N ASN A 89 38.57 -8.03 12.46
CA ASN A 89 38.88 -6.76 13.14
C ASN A 89 37.70 -6.00 13.78
N GLN A 90 36.48 -6.56 13.83
CA GLN A 90 35.30 -5.83 14.35
C GLN A 90 34.73 -6.35 15.68
N LYS A 91 35.42 -7.30 16.35
CA LYS A 91 35.00 -7.87 17.64
C LYS A 91 35.83 -7.37 18.83
N ARG A 92 36.08 -6.06 18.89
CA ARG A 92 36.46 -5.36 20.13
C ARG A 92 35.96 -3.92 20.08
N ARG A 93 34.80 -3.69 20.69
CA ARG A 93 34.42 -2.48 21.44
C ARG A 93 32.97 -2.62 21.93
N TYR A 94 32.77 -3.57 22.85
CA TYR A 94 31.71 -3.44 23.84
C TYR A 94 32.40 -3.42 25.20
N SER A 95 32.82 -2.22 25.61
CA SER A 95 33.11 -1.84 26.99
C SER A 95 33.83 -0.49 26.96
N GLY A 96 33.16 0.55 27.45
CA GLY A 96 33.75 1.85 27.76
C GLY A 96 33.39 2.94 26.75
N ILE A 97 32.45 3.80 27.13
CA ILE A 97 32.69 5.23 27.40
C ILE A 97 31.49 5.71 28.22
N SER A 98 31.73 5.83 29.53
CA SER A 98 31.09 6.88 30.33
C SER A 98 31.71 8.21 29.88
N ASN A 99 30.83 9.19 29.68
CA ASN A 99 31.07 10.64 29.53
C ASN A 99 31.19 11.25 28.12
N MET A 100 30.20 12.12 27.80
CA MET A 100 30.20 13.29 26.87
C MET A 100 29.79 13.08 25.39
N PRO A 101 29.27 14.11 24.67
CA PRO A 101 27.98 14.80 24.82
C PRO A 101 26.98 14.45 23.70
N THR A 102 25.70 14.73 23.94
CA THR A 102 24.53 14.55 23.06
C THR A 102 24.67 15.27 21.71
N SER A 103 24.82 14.56 20.57
CA SER A 103 24.41 15.04 19.23
C SER A 103 24.72 14.05 18.09
N VAL A 104 23.96 14.18 16.99
CA VAL A 104 24.08 13.60 15.63
C VAL A 104 23.83 12.10 15.41
N VAL A 105 24.38 11.18 16.18
CA VAL A 105 24.31 9.72 15.86
C VAL A 105 22.90 9.11 16.02
N ASN A 106 22.01 9.78 16.75
CA ASN A 106 20.66 9.30 17.04
C ASN A 106 19.64 9.67 15.94
N VAL A 107 19.93 10.66 15.08
CA VAL A 107 18.96 11.16 14.08
C VAL A 107 18.84 10.22 12.89
N GLU A 108 19.96 9.71 12.38
CA GLU A 108 19.97 8.79 11.22
C GLU A 108 19.32 7.44 11.56
N ALA A 109 19.64 6.90 12.74
CA ALA A 109 19.07 5.65 13.23
C ALA A 109 17.56 5.79 13.52
N LEU A 110 17.14 6.92 14.09
CA LEU A 110 15.73 7.22 14.31
C LEU A 110 14.98 7.40 12.97
N ARG A 111 15.59 8.08 12.00
CA ARG A 111 15.02 8.26 10.67
C ARG A 111 14.88 6.93 9.94
N ALA A 112 15.90 6.08 9.95
CA ALA A 112 15.83 4.75 9.37
C ALA A 112 14.79 3.85 10.07
N ALA A 113 14.65 3.98 11.41
CA ALA A 113 13.63 3.27 12.16
C ALA A 113 12.21 3.77 11.81
N LEU A 114 12.01 5.08 11.70
CA LEU A 114 10.74 5.70 11.28
C LEU A 114 10.40 5.36 9.83
N GLU A 115 11.37 5.34 8.92
CA GLU A 115 11.19 4.92 7.53
C GLU A 115 10.83 3.44 7.46
N LYS A 116 11.47 2.58 8.26
CA LYS A 116 11.14 1.15 8.34
C LYS A 116 9.75 0.90 8.94
N GLU A 117 9.39 1.62 10.00
CA GLU A 117 8.05 1.57 10.59
C GLU A 117 7.00 2.06 9.58
N HIS A 118 7.28 3.15 8.87
CA HIS A 118 6.41 3.66 7.81
C HIS A 118 6.26 2.66 6.67
N GLU A 119 7.35 2.05 6.21
CA GLU A 119 7.31 0.97 5.22
C GLU A 119 6.48 -0.22 5.72
N GLU A 120 6.61 -0.60 6.98
CA GLU A 120 5.81 -1.69 7.58
C GLU A 120 4.32 -1.37 7.62
N VAL A 121 3.95 -0.14 7.99
CA VAL A 121 2.56 0.34 7.98
C VAL A 121 1.98 0.46 6.56
N THR A 122 2.83 0.78 5.57
CA THR A 122 2.40 1.04 4.18
C THR A 122 2.52 -0.17 3.25
N LYS A 123 3.03 -1.31 3.73
CA LYS A 123 3.15 -2.56 2.96
C LYS A 123 1.81 -3.08 2.44
N VAL A 124 0.74 -2.85 3.21
CA VAL A 124 -0.60 -3.35 2.88
C VAL A 124 -1.48 -2.18 2.47
N LYS A 125 -2.03 -2.25 1.26
CA LYS A 125 -3.06 -1.28 0.82
C LYS A 125 -4.44 -1.75 1.27
N HIS A 126 -5.16 -0.86 1.95
CA HIS A 126 -6.54 -1.12 2.37
C HIS A 126 -7.56 -0.70 1.30
N ILE A 127 -7.33 0.46 0.68
CA ILE A 127 -8.14 0.94 -0.44
C ILE A 127 -7.69 0.15 -1.66
N GLU A 128 -8.50 -0.82 -2.07
CA GLU A 128 -8.26 -1.67 -3.23
C GLU A 128 -8.62 -0.96 -4.53
N ARG A 129 -9.57 -0.02 -4.46
CA ARG A 129 -10.19 0.56 -5.64
C ARG A 129 -10.76 1.94 -5.40
N ILE A 130 -10.83 2.72 -6.46
CA ILE A 130 -11.55 4.00 -6.47
C ILE A 130 -12.57 4.05 -7.61
N ARG A 131 -13.67 4.77 -7.39
CA ARG A 131 -14.60 5.22 -8.42
C ARG A 131 -14.29 6.68 -8.71
N TYR A 132 -13.84 6.98 -9.92
CA TYR A 132 -13.42 8.31 -10.35
C TYR A 132 -14.14 8.66 -11.66
N GLY A 133 -15.14 9.53 -11.58
CA GLY A 133 -16.06 9.78 -12.68
C GLY A 133 -16.78 8.50 -13.10
N SER A 134 -16.71 8.15 -14.40
CA SER A 134 -17.26 6.90 -14.95
C SER A 134 -16.32 5.68 -14.81
N TYR A 135 -15.14 5.87 -14.22
CA TYR A 135 -14.11 4.83 -14.17
C TYR A 135 -14.05 4.14 -12.81
N GLU A 136 -13.68 2.87 -12.87
CA GLU A 136 -13.30 2.06 -11.71
C GLU A 136 -11.83 1.70 -11.86
N ILE A 137 -11.02 2.06 -10.87
CA ILE A 137 -9.56 2.00 -10.96
C ILE A 137 -9.02 1.24 -9.76
N ASP A 138 -8.32 0.14 -10.00
CA ASP A 138 -7.59 -0.59 -8.96
C ASP A 138 -6.35 0.23 -8.54
N THR A 139 -6.11 0.33 -7.23
CA THR A 139 -5.00 1.12 -6.68
C THR A 139 -3.72 0.31 -6.65
N TRP A 140 -2.56 0.98 -6.60
CA TRP A 140 -1.26 0.31 -6.56
C TRP A 140 -0.65 0.29 -5.18
N TYR A 141 -0.69 1.43 -4.47
CA TYR A 141 0.02 1.63 -3.21
C TYR A 141 -0.93 2.10 -2.10
N PHE A 142 -0.44 2.02 -0.88
CA PHE A 142 -1.08 2.65 0.28
C PHE A 142 -1.13 4.18 0.12
N SER A 143 -2.26 4.77 0.55
CA SER A 143 -2.42 6.21 0.73
C SER A 143 -3.06 6.50 2.10
N PRO A 144 -2.54 7.48 2.88
CA PRO A 144 -2.97 7.75 4.24
C PRO A 144 -4.26 8.59 4.29
N TYR A 145 -5.34 8.06 3.73
CA TYR A 145 -6.66 8.67 3.92
C TYR A 145 -7.04 8.62 5.42
N PRO A 146 -7.64 9.70 5.97
CA PRO A 146 -7.89 9.80 7.39
C PRO A 146 -8.96 8.82 7.89
N ASP A 147 -8.92 8.52 9.18
CA ASP A 147 -9.98 7.85 9.95
C ASP A 147 -10.50 6.56 9.28
N GLU A 148 -11.82 6.50 9.05
CA GLU A 148 -12.52 5.39 8.44
C GLU A 148 -12.28 5.27 6.92
N TYR A 149 -11.83 6.35 6.26
CA TYR A 149 -11.61 6.34 4.81
C TYR A 149 -10.39 5.51 4.44
N GLY A 150 -9.33 5.56 5.25
CA GLY A 150 -8.13 4.73 5.08
C GLY A 150 -8.37 3.23 5.27
N LYS A 151 -9.52 2.84 5.85
CA LYS A 151 -9.92 1.45 6.06
C LYS A 151 -10.95 0.96 5.04
N ALA A 152 -11.45 1.85 4.17
CA ALA A 152 -12.43 1.48 3.17
C ALA A 152 -11.79 0.67 2.04
N ARG A 153 -12.47 -0.38 1.56
CA ARG A 153 -12.03 -1.13 0.37
C ARG A 153 -12.16 -0.30 -0.91
N THR A 154 -13.21 0.52 -1.00
CA THR A 154 -13.51 1.37 -2.15
C THR A 154 -13.78 2.80 -1.69
N LEU A 155 -13.18 3.78 -2.37
CA LEU A 155 -13.52 5.20 -2.23
C LEU A 155 -14.18 5.74 -3.50
N PHE A 156 -15.08 6.70 -3.32
CA PHE A 156 -15.73 7.43 -4.39
C PHE A 156 -15.17 8.84 -4.43
N ILE A 157 -14.63 9.26 -5.57
CA ILE A 157 -13.89 10.52 -5.71
C ILE A 157 -14.54 11.36 -6.80
N CYS A 158 -14.86 12.61 -6.47
CA CYS A 158 -15.32 13.57 -7.47
C CYS A 158 -14.16 13.97 -8.37
N ASP A 159 -14.36 13.80 -9.67
CA ASP A 159 -13.43 14.14 -10.76
C ASP A 159 -13.23 15.65 -10.95
N TYR A 160 -14.07 16.50 -10.33
CA TYR A 160 -13.91 17.95 -10.35
C TYR A 160 -13.29 18.53 -9.08
N CYS A 161 -13.85 18.23 -7.91
CA CYS A 161 -13.41 18.86 -6.66
C CYS A 161 -12.45 18.00 -5.82
N MET A 162 -12.13 16.79 -6.28
CA MET A 162 -11.29 15.79 -5.60
C MET A 162 -11.82 15.29 -4.25
N LYS A 163 -13.00 15.74 -3.80
CA LYS A 163 -13.61 15.24 -2.57
C LYS A 163 -13.80 13.73 -2.67
N TYR A 164 -13.34 13.02 -1.64
CA TYR A 164 -13.53 11.59 -1.47
C TYR A 164 -14.69 11.29 -0.52
N MET A 165 -15.36 10.18 -0.74
CA MET A 165 -16.51 9.69 0.01
C MET A 165 -16.41 8.18 0.19
N ARG A 166 -16.92 7.68 1.32
CA ARG A 166 -16.91 6.25 1.65
C ARG A 166 -18.04 5.46 0.98
N HIS A 167 -19.19 6.09 0.77
CA HIS A 167 -20.40 5.41 0.31
C HIS A 167 -20.91 5.97 -1.02
N GLU A 168 -21.48 5.10 -1.85
CA GLU A 168 -22.04 5.50 -3.14
C GLU A 168 -23.19 6.51 -2.97
N ARG A 169 -24.01 6.35 -1.92
CA ARG A 169 -25.13 7.27 -1.65
C ARG A 169 -24.64 8.70 -1.44
N SER A 170 -23.61 8.91 -0.62
CA SER A 170 -23.06 10.25 -0.39
C SER A 170 -22.37 10.81 -1.64
N TYR A 171 -21.76 9.94 -2.46
CA TYR A 171 -21.22 10.32 -3.76
C TYR A 171 -22.31 10.81 -4.72
N ARG A 172 -23.42 10.09 -4.86
CA ARG A 172 -24.54 10.50 -5.71
C ARG A 172 -25.14 11.84 -5.26
N THR A 173 -25.37 12.02 -3.96
CA THR A 173 -25.80 13.32 -3.42
C THR A 173 -24.82 14.42 -3.77
N HIS A 174 -23.51 14.19 -3.58
CA HIS A 174 -22.48 15.16 -3.93
C HIS A 174 -22.47 15.51 -5.42
N LEU A 175 -22.67 14.55 -6.33
CA LEU A 175 -22.73 14.82 -7.77
C LEU A 175 -23.85 15.80 -8.15
N HIS A 176 -24.98 15.77 -7.42
CA HIS A 176 -26.08 16.72 -7.63
C HIS A 176 -25.81 18.11 -7.03
N GLU A 177 -25.09 18.18 -5.91
CA GLU A 177 -24.84 19.44 -5.19
C GLU A 177 -23.57 20.16 -5.65
N CYS A 178 -22.58 19.41 -6.14
CA CYS A 178 -21.27 19.95 -6.50
C CYS A 178 -21.37 20.86 -7.72
N LYS A 179 -20.98 22.12 -7.53
CA LYS A 179 -20.99 23.15 -8.58
C LYS A 179 -19.67 23.24 -9.37
N ARG A 180 -18.61 22.54 -8.94
CA ARG A 180 -17.29 22.57 -9.61
C ARG A 180 -17.34 21.78 -10.92
N ARG A 181 -16.79 22.34 -11.99
CA ARG A 181 -16.67 21.69 -13.32
C ARG A 181 -15.27 21.81 -13.93
N GLN A 182 -14.32 22.31 -13.15
CA GLN A 182 -12.92 22.45 -13.49
C GLN A 182 -12.10 22.53 -12.18
N PRO A 183 -10.77 22.31 -12.26
CA PRO A 183 -9.88 22.59 -11.14
C PRO A 183 -10.03 24.04 -10.63
N PRO A 184 -9.76 24.31 -9.35
CA PRO A 184 -9.63 25.68 -8.86
C PRO A 184 -8.37 26.35 -9.42
N GLY A 185 -8.14 27.61 -9.06
CA GLY A 185 -6.95 28.35 -9.47
C GLY A 185 -7.06 28.96 -10.87
N ASN A 186 -5.91 29.35 -11.42
CA ASN A 186 -5.83 30.09 -12.67
C ASN A 186 -5.57 29.13 -13.83
N GLU A 187 -6.34 29.25 -14.89
CA GLU A 187 -5.99 28.59 -16.14
C GLU A 187 -4.81 29.31 -16.79
N ILE A 188 -3.66 28.64 -16.87
CA ILE A 188 -2.41 29.22 -17.40
C ILE A 188 -2.09 28.74 -18.82
N TYR A 189 -2.83 27.74 -19.31
CA TYR A 189 -2.67 27.21 -20.66
C TYR A 189 -3.98 26.60 -21.15
N ARG A 190 -4.30 26.82 -22.43
CA ARG A 190 -5.38 26.10 -23.13
C ARG A 190 -5.04 25.88 -24.59
N GLU A 191 -5.24 24.64 -25.03
CA GLU A 191 -5.20 24.26 -26.44
C GLU A 191 -6.30 23.25 -26.74
N LYS A 192 -7.27 23.64 -27.57
CA LYS A 192 -8.45 22.82 -27.91
C LYS A 192 -9.16 22.32 -26.63
N THR A 193 -9.08 21.02 -26.36
CA THR A 193 -9.72 20.34 -25.22
C THR A 193 -8.77 20.18 -24.02
N LEU A 194 -7.50 20.57 -24.14
CA LEU A 194 -6.51 20.51 -23.06
C LEU A 194 -6.42 21.86 -22.36
N ALA A 195 -6.39 21.85 -21.03
CA ALA A 195 -6.19 23.02 -20.20
C ALA A 195 -5.31 22.68 -19.00
N VAL A 196 -4.45 23.61 -18.59
CA VAL A 196 -3.59 23.48 -17.40
C VAL A 196 -3.97 24.57 -16.42
N PHE A 197 -4.14 24.18 -15.17
CA PHE A 197 -4.50 25.07 -14.07
C PHE A 197 -3.35 25.15 -13.07
N GLU A 198 -2.93 26.37 -12.76
CA GLU A 198 -2.08 26.68 -11.63
C GLU A 198 -2.93 26.76 -10.37
N VAL A 199 -2.64 25.89 -9.40
CA VAL A 199 -3.38 25.80 -8.14
C VAL A 199 -2.45 26.04 -6.97
N SER A 200 -2.60 27.20 -6.32
CA SER A 200 -1.92 27.49 -5.05
C SER A 200 -2.45 26.59 -3.94
N GLY A 201 -1.58 25.78 -3.33
CA GLY A 201 -1.95 24.91 -2.21
C GLY A 201 -2.21 25.68 -0.91
N ARG A 202 -1.71 26.91 -0.79
CA ARG A 202 -2.09 27.84 0.29
C ARG A 202 -3.54 28.29 0.19
N GLU A 203 -4.01 28.59 -1.01
CA GLU A 203 -5.38 29.07 -1.25
C GLU A 203 -6.39 27.92 -1.36
N ASN A 204 -5.96 26.79 -1.91
CA ASN A 204 -6.82 25.64 -2.24
C ASN A 204 -6.40 24.38 -1.46
N LYS A 205 -6.05 24.55 -0.18
CA LYS A 205 -5.50 23.51 0.70
C LYS A 205 -6.23 22.18 0.62
N VAL A 206 -7.55 22.19 0.78
CA VAL A 206 -8.36 20.96 0.76
C VAL A 206 -8.29 20.24 -0.59
N TYR A 207 -8.36 20.98 -1.70
CA TYR A 207 -8.27 20.41 -3.03
C TYR A 207 -6.90 19.75 -3.26
N CYS A 208 -5.82 20.46 -2.90
CA CYS A 208 -4.46 19.96 -3.07
C CYS A 208 -4.16 18.76 -2.17
N GLN A 209 -4.66 18.75 -0.93
CA GLN A 209 -4.55 17.60 -0.03
C GLN A 209 -5.28 16.37 -0.59
N CYS A 210 -6.53 16.53 -1.05
CA CYS A 210 -7.29 15.47 -1.70
C CYS A 210 -6.58 14.93 -2.95
N LEU A 211 -6.05 15.82 -3.78
CA LEU A 211 -5.28 15.44 -4.97
C LEU A 211 -4.00 14.68 -4.59
N CYS A 212 -3.31 15.08 -3.53
CA CYS A 212 -2.12 14.38 -3.06
C CYS A 212 -2.44 12.98 -2.53
N LEU A 213 -3.53 12.83 -1.79
CA LEU A 213 -4.01 11.53 -1.31
C LEU A 213 -4.36 10.61 -2.49
N LEU A 214 -5.04 11.13 -3.51
CA LEU A 214 -5.33 10.40 -4.73
C LEU A 214 -4.04 9.98 -5.46
N ALA A 215 -3.10 10.90 -5.64
CA ALA A 215 -1.84 10.61 -6.30
C ALA A 215 -1.01 9.54 -5.56
N LYS A 216 -1.02 9.54 -4.22
CA LYS A 216 -0.30 8.57 -3.40
C LYS A 216 -0.79 7.12 -3.60
N LEU A 217 -2.02 6.91 -4.06
CA LEU A 217 -2.52 5.57 -4.45
C LEU A 217 -1.76 4.97 -5.64
N PHE A 218 -1.06 5.80 -6.41
CA PHE A 218 -0.36 5.42 -7.65
C PHE A 218 1.13 5.78 -7.65
N LEU A 219 1.63 6.40 -6.58
CA LEU A 219 3.03 6.78 -6.40
C LEU A 219 3.59 6.13 -5.12
N ASP A 220 4.64 5.34 -5.26
CA ASP A 220 5.25 4.62 -4.13
C ASP A 220 5.90 5.59 -3.14
N HIS A 221 6.84 6.40 -3.65
CA HIS A 221 7.71 7.27 -2.85
C HIS A 221 7.21 8.72 -2.71
N LYS A 222 5.90 8.97 -2.75
CA LYS A 222 5.35 10.32 -2.48
C LYS A 222 5.32 10.59 -0.98
N THR A 223 6.09 11.59 -0.52
CA THR A 223 6.31 11.89 0.90
C THR A 223 5.49 13.06 1.45
N LEU A 224 5.01 13.96 0.58
CA LEU A 224 4.20 15.12 0.97
C LEU A 224 2.75 14.95 0.50
N TYR A 225 1.80 14.98 1.45
CA TYR A 225 0.37 14.85 1.15
C TYR A 225 -0.55 15.74 1.99
N PHE A 226 -0.14 16.15 3.20
CA PHE A 226 -0.90 17.10 4.01
C PHE A 226 -0.33 18.51 4.01
N ASP A 227 0.99 18.63 3.90
CA ASP A 227 1.68 19.91 3.75
C ASP A 227 1.77 20.27 2.26
N VAL A 228 0.94 21.21 1.84
CA VAL A 228 0.74 21.63 0.44
C VAL A 228 1.00 23.12 0.23
N GLU A 229 1.46 23.81 1.27
CA GLU A 229 1.76 25.25 1.26
C GLU A 229 3.17 25.64 0.77
N PRO A 230 4.22 24.77 0.79
CA PRO A 230 5.56 25.10 0.31
C PRO A 230 5.63 25.46 -1.18
#